data_AF-F1LHP6-F1
#
_entry.id   AF-F1LHP6-F1
#
_cell.length_a   1.000
_cell.length_b   1.000
_cell.length_c   1.000
_cell.angle_alpha   90.00
_cell.angle_beta   90.00
_cell.angle_gamma   90.00
#
_symmetry.space_group_name_H-M   'P 1'
#
loop_
_entity.id
_entity.type
_entity.pdbx_description
1 polymer ?
#
loop_
_entity_poly.entity_id
_entity_poly.type
_entity_poly.pdbx_seq_one_letter_code
_entity_poly.pdbx_strand_id
1 'polypeptide(L)'
;MAGGALPYQRNTAARQPYLLERMHKWRCERFGRTRAMPHIKSYSAFSDGRCLPSWLLITSANLSKAAWGELQKKESQLAIRSYELGVLLTDEDSLQLLPYDMPLTKFEPGDQPWVCDDTYTKPDIHGATWPPD
;
A
#
# COMPACT_ATOMS: atom_id res chain seq x y z
N MET A 1 4.62 -11.44 13.92
CA MET A 1 5.15 -10.78 12.70
C MET A 1 4.09 -9.95 12.02
N ALA A 2 4.44 -8.79 11.46
CA ALA A 2 3.49 -7.84 10.88
C ALA A 2 2.84 -8.34 9.56
N GLY A 3 3.47 -9.28 8.87
CA GLY A 3 3.03 -9.78 7.56
C GLY A 3 1.65 -10.43 7.52
N GLY A 4 1.12 -10.88 8.67
CA GLY A 4 -0.25 -11.41 8.75
C GLY A 4 -1.34 -10.37 8.43
N ALA A 5 -1.04 -9.08 8.57
CA ALA A 5 -1.95 -7.98 8.24
C ALA A 5 -1.73 -7.42 6.81
N LEU A 6 -0.88 -8.07 6.01
CA LEU A 6 -0.55 -7.69 4.63
C LEU A 6 -0.89 -8.84 3.66
N PRO A 7 -2.19 -9.05 3.35
CA PRO A 7 -2.67 -10.28 2.70
C PRO A 7 -2.50 -10.25 1.18
N TYR A 8 -1.26 -10.21 0.70
CA TYR A 8 -0.94 -10.32 -0.73
C TYR A 8 -0.45 -11.74 -1.06
N GLN A 9 -1.21 -12.47 -1.88
CA GLN A 9 -0.97 -13.89 -2.15
C GLN A 9 -0.06 -14.13 -3.36
N ARG A 10 0.73 -15.21 -3.32
CA ARG A 10 1.67 -15.63 -4.37
C ARG A 10 0.99 -15.80 -5.72
N ASN A 11 -0.18 -16.45 -5.75
CA ASN A 11 -0.94 -16.66 -6.98
C ASN A 11 -1.43 -15.36 -7.62
N THR A 12 -1.77 -14.35 -6.81
CA THR A 12 -2.13 -13.02 -7.31
C THR A 12 -0.89 -12.30 -7.82
N ALA A 13 0.22 -12.35 -7.07
CA ALA A 13 1.49 -11.72 -7.45
C ALA A 13 2.04 -12.24 -8.79
N ALA A 14 2.03 -13.56 -8.98
CA ALA A 14 2.51 -14.20 -10.21
C ALA A 14 1.78 -13.72 -11.48
N ARG A 15 0.53 -13.24 -11.37
CA ARG A 15 -0.27 -12.75 -12.51
C ARG A 15 -0.02 -11.29 -12.85
N GLN A 16 0.73 -10.56 -12.02
CA GLN A 16 0.93 -9.11 -12.18
C GLN A 16 2.38 -8.66 -11.88
N PRO A 17 3.39 -9.28 -12.52
CA PRO A 17 4.80 -8.95 -12.27
C PRO A 17 5.13 -7.47 -12.58
N TYR A 18 4.41 -6.86 -13.52
CA TYR A 18 4.56 -5.45 -13.90
C TYR A 18 4.29 -4.45 -12.75
N LEU A 19 3.66 -4.88 -11.65
CA LEU A 19 3.45 -4.02 -10.50
C LEU A 19 4.73 -3.78 -9.71
N LEU A 20 5.70 -4.70 -9.76
CA LEU A 20 6.97 -4.58 -9.02
C LEU A 20 7.69 -3.27 -9.34
N GLU A 21 7.69 -2.87 -10.62
CA GLU A 21 8.31 -1.62 -11.11
C GLU A 21 7.66 -0.34 -10.53
N ARG A 22 6.43 -0.45 -10.02
CA ARG A 22 5.66 0.65 -9.43
C ARG A 22 5.73 0.68 -7.90
N MET A 23 6.29 -0.36 -7.26
CA MET A 23 6.38 -0.47 -5.81
C MET A 23 7.55 0.34 -5.23
N HIS A 24 7.36 0.76 -3.98
CA HIS A 24 8.29 1.58 -3.20
C HIS A 24 8.31 1.08 -1.76
N LYS A 25 9.41 1.32 -1.06
CA LYS A 25 9.58 0.96 0.36
C LYS A 25 8.66 1.81 1.23
N TRP A 26 8.05 1.18 2.24
CA TRP A 26 7.41 1.90 3.33
C TRP A 26 8.46 2.70 4.11
N ARG A 27 8.27 4.02 4.22
CA ARG A 27 9.08 4.92 5.04
C ARG A 27 8.22 6.02 5.65
N CYS A 28 8.44 6.27 6.92
CA CYS A 28 7.71 7.26 7.70
C CYS A 28 8.61 7.74 8.85
N GLU A 29 9.81 8.21 8.53
CA GLU A 29 10.80 8.71 9.49
C GLU A 29 10.28 9.96 10.19
N ARG A 30 9.59 10.84 9.45
CA ARG A 30 9.04 12.09 9.99
C ARG A 30 8.17 11.87 11.23
N PHE A 31 7.46 10.75 11.28
CA PHE A 31 6.59 10.38 12.40
C PHE A 31 7.12 9.17 13.19
N GLY A 32 8.38 8.76 12.98
CA GLY A 32 9.03 7.65 13.69
C GLY A 32 8.38 6.27 13.45
N ARG A 33 7.72 6.07 12.31
CA ARG A 33 6.89 4.88 12.01
C ARG A 33 7.44 3.98 10.90
N THR A 34 8.66 4.20 10.41
CA THR A 34 9.28 3.31 9.38
C THR A 34 9.27 1.83 9.80
N ARG A 35 9.44 1.53 11.10
CA ARG A 35 9.40 0.15 11.62
C ARG A 35 8.00 -0.36 11.98
N ALA A 36 6.97 0.49 11.89
CA ALA A 36 5.58 0.13 12.11
C ALA A 36 4.91 -0.11 10.75
N MET A 37 4.69 -1.37 10.40
CA MET A 37 4.13 -1.72 9.09
C MET A 37 2.75 -1.10 8.87
N PRO A 38 2.47 -0.58 7.66
CA PRO A 38 1.25 0.16 7.40
C PRO A 38 0.06 -0.78 7.27
N HIS A 39 -0.99 -0.54 8.06
CA HIS A 39 -2.34 -1.03 7.78
C HIS A 39 -3.27 0.10 7.28
N ILE A 40 -2.77 1.34 7.26
CA ILE A 40 -3.44 2.51 6.66
C ILE A 40 -3.46 2.38 5.13
N LYS A 41 -4.52 2.87 4.50
CA LYS A 41 -4.61 3.00 3.03
C LYS A 41 -4.84 4.46 2.72
N SER A 42 -3.96 5.00 1.89
CA SER A 42 -3.95 6.41 1.55
C SER A 42 -3.67 6.58 0.07
N TYR A 43 -4.41 7.47 -0.57
CA TYR A 43 -4.25 7.83 -1.97
C TYR A 43 -4.08 9.34 -2.06
N SER A 44 -3.15 9.81 -2.89
CA SER A 44 -2.92 11.24 -3.09
C SER A 44 -2.40 11.50 -4.49
N ALA A 45 -2.57 12.74 -4.96
CA ALA A 45 -1.93 13.22 -6.17
C ALA A 45 -0.92 14.32 -5.83
N PHE A 46 0.20 14.34 -6.55
CA PHE A 46 1.24 15.35 -6.43
C PHE A 46 1.35 16.10 -7.75
N SER A 47 1.54 17.42 -7.67
CA SER A 47 2.00 18.20 -8.82
C SER A 47 3.52 18.16 -8.90
N ASP A 48 4.06 18.27 -10.11
CA ASP A 48 5.50 18.14 -10.36
C ASP A 48 6.35 19.01 -9.42
N GLY A 49 7.32 18.37 -8.78
CA GLY A 49 8.28 19.01 -7.87
C GLY A 49 7.76 19.34 -6.46
N ARG A 50 6.47 19.09 -6.15
CA ARG A 50 5.91 19.35 -4.81
C ARG A 50 5.96 18.12 -3.91
N CYS A 51 6.31 18.32 -2.65
CA CYS A 51 6.23 17.29 -1.60
C CYS A 51 4.89 17.29 -0.86
N LEU A 52 4.09 18.35 -1.01
CA LEU A 52 2.72 18.42 -0.49
C LEU A 52 1.74 17.97 -1.59
N PRO A 53 0.82 17.03 -1.31
CA PRO A 53 -0.15 16.57 -2.30
C PRO A 53 -1.24 17.62 -2.55
N SER A 54 -1.90 17.55 -3.71
CA SER A 54 -3.06 18.38 -4.06
C SER A 54 -4.34 17.93 -3.37
N TRP A 55 -4.42 16.65 -3.00
CA TRP A 55 -5.50 16.06 -2.21
C TRP A 55 -4.99 14.79 -1.53
N LEU A 56 -5.59 14.43 -0.39
CA LEU A 56 -5.27 13.23 0.36
C LEU A 56 -6.55 12.49 0.71
N LEU A 57 -6.68 11.24 0.28
CA LEU A 57 -7.74 10.33 0.67
C LEU A 57 -7.19 9.33 1.69
N ILE A 58 -7.82 9.25 2.86
CA ILE A 58 -7.59 8.18 3.85
C ILE A 58 -8.82 7.27 3.85
N THR A 59 -8.63 5.96 3.68
CA THR A 59 -9.74 5.02 3.43
C THR A 59 -9.47 3.62 3.97
N SER A 60 -10.51 2.79 4.04
CA SER A 60 -10.39 1.33 4.25
C SER A 60 -10.00 0.57 2.97
N ALA A 61 -10.27 1.16 1.79
CA ALA A 61 -10.09 0.52 0.49
C ALA A 61 -8.62 0.19 0.18
N ASN A 62 -8.31 -1.09 0.05
CA ASN A 62 -7.06 -1.56 -0.55
C ASN A 62 -7.05 -1.36 -2.08
N LEU A 63 -5.89 -1.53 -2.71
CA LEU A 63 -5.76 -1.53 -4.17
C LEU A 63 -6.36 -2.82 -4.78
N SER A 64 -7.68 -2.84 -4.92
CA SER A 64 -8.42 -3.97 -5.49
C SER A 64 -9.65 -3.52 -6.26
N LYS A 65 -10.04 -4.31 -7.27
CA LYS A 65 -11.30 -4.12 -8.01
C LYS A 65 -12.54 -4.31 -7.13
N ALA A 66 -12.44 -5.13 -6.08
CA ALA A 66 -13.57 -5.35 -5.17
C ALA A 66 -13.92 -4.08 -4.39
N ALA A 67 -12.89 -3.34 -3.94
CA ALA A 67 -13.01 -2.09 -3.21
C ALA A 67 -13.38 -0.90 -4.12
N TRP A 68 -12.69 -0.75 -5.25
CA TRP A 68 -12.82 0.43 -6.13
C TRP A 68 -13.85 0.29 -7.24
N GLY A 69 -14.29 -0.94 -7.50
CA GLY A 69 -15.20 -1.27 -8.58
C GLY A 69 -14.50 -1.62 -9.90
N GLU A 70 -15.27 -2.26 -10.77
CA GLU A 70 -14.86 -2.60 -12.14
C GLU A 70 -16.01 -2.28 -13.11
N LEU A 71 -15.69 -1.63 -14.24
CA LEU A 71 -16.66 -1.37 -15.29
C LEU A 71 -17.03 -2.65 -16.02
N GLN A 72 -18.33 -2.89 -16.18
CA GLN A 72 -18.93 -4.06 -16.79
C GLN A 72 -20.05 -3.66 -17.76
N LYS A 73 -20.61 -4.64 -18.49
CA LYS A 73 -21.70 -4.44 -19.45
C LYS A 73 -21.43 -3.28 -20.43
N LYS A 74 -20.29 -3.35 -21.14
CA LYS A 74 -19.84 -2.29 -22.05
C LYS A 74 -19.77 -0.92 -21.36
N GLU A 75 -19.17 -0.90 -20.17
CA GLU A 75 -18.91 0.31 -19.38
C GLU A 75 -20.17 1.05 -18.88
N SER A 76 -21.35 0.42 -18.95
CA SER A 76 -22.60 1.00 -18.43
C SER A 76 -22.86 0.71 -16.96
N GLN A 77 -22.10 -0.21 -16.34
CA GLN A 77 -22.28 -0.59 -14.94
C GLN A 77 -20.94 -0.61 -14.21
N LEU A 78 -20.84 0.11 -13.10
CA LEU A 78 -19.72 -0.01 -12.15
C LEU A 78 -20.09 -1.03 -11.06
N ALA A 79 -19.39 -2.16 -11.02
CA ALA A 79 -19.64 -3.23 -10.07
C ALA A 79 -18.67 -3.18 -8.89
N ILE A 80 -19.16 -2.88 -7.68
CA ILE A 80 -18.42 -2.86 -6.41
C ILE A 80 -18.80 -4.10 -5.59
N ARG A 81 -17.81 -4.76 -4.95
CA ARG A 81 -18.00 -6.04 -4.24
C ARG A 81 -17.71 -5.97 -2.74
N SER A 82 -17.31 -4.81 -2.24
CA SER A 82 -16.95 -4.60 -0.84
C SER A 82 -17.52 -3.28 -0.32
N TYR A 83 -17.81 -3.23 0.98
CA TYR A 83 -18.16 -1.99 1.66
C TYR A 83 -16.87 -1.32 2.12
N GLU A 84 -16.66 -0.09 1.66
CA GLU A 84 -15.48 0.70 1.98
C GLU A 84 -15.90 2.13 2.33
N LEU A 85 -15.12 2.80 3.17
CA LEU A 85 -15.36 4.19 3.54
C LEU A 85 -14.02 4.93 3.68
N GLY A 86 -14.01 6.19 3.27
CA GLY A 86 -12.87 7.07 3.43
C GLY A 86 -13.26 8.54 3.47
N VAL A 87 -12.29 9.37 3.84
CA VAL A 87 -12.43 10.83 3.90
C VAL A 87 -11.43 11.47 2.93
N LEU A 88 -11.92 12.35 2.06
CA LEU A 88 -11.10 13.15 1.16
C LEU A 88 -10.78 14.49 1.83
N LEU A 89 -9.49 14.76 1.99
CA LEU A 89 -8.95 15.94 2.64
C LEU A 89 -8.30 16.84 1.59
N THR A 90 -8.58 18.14 1.69
CA THR A 90 -8.13 19.15 0.73
C THR A 90 -7.61 20.42 1.39
N ASP A 91 -7.75 20.56 2.71
CA ASP A 91 -7.19 21.69 3.47
C ASP A 91 -5.70 21.50 3.73
N GLU A 92 -4.96 22.61 3.77
CA GLU A 92 -3.49 22.59 3.86
C GLU A 92 -2.99 21.90 5.14
N ASP A 93 -3.67 22.06 6.27
CA ASP A 93 -3.28 21.46 7.55
C ASP A 93 -3.37 19.94 7.49
N SER A 94 -4.45 19.40 6.93
CA SER A 94 -4.61 17.96 6.75
C SER A 94 -3.62 17.39 5.73
N LEU A 95 -3.30 18.12 4.65
CA LEU A 95 -2.33 17.67 3.64
C LEU A 95 -0.91 17.57 4.21
N GLN A 96 -0.58 18.37 5.24
CA GLN A 96 0.68 18.25 5.97
C GLN A 96 0.78 16.96 6.80
N LEU A 97 -0.32 16.22 6.99
CA LEU A 97 -0.36 14.95 7.74
C LEU A 97 -0.21 13.71 6.85
N LEU A 98 0.39 13.86 5.66
CA LEU A 98 0.72 12.73 4.77
C LEU A 98 1.43 11.61 5.56
N PRO A 99 0.91 10.36 5.58
CA PRO A 99 1.36 9.35 6.54
C PRO A 99 2.63 8.60 6.11
N TYR A 100 3.39 9.13 5.15
CA TYR A 100 4.64 8.56 4.64
C TYR A 100 5.55 9.66 4.10
N ASP A 101 6.85 9.35 3.97
CA ASP A 101 7.84 10.32 3.53
C ASP A 101 7.82 10.52 2.01
N MET A 102 8.13 11.75 1.56
CA MET A 102 8.36 12.11 0.16
C MET A 102 9.78 12.69 0.00
N PRO A 103 10.48 12.43 -1.12
CA PRO A 103 10.08 11.54 -2.22
C PRO A 103 10.05 10.06 -1.79
N LEU A 104 9.20 9.27 -2.45
CA LEU A 104 9.09 7.84 -2.19
C LEU A 104 10.44 7.13 -2.43
N THR A 105 10.79 6.18 -1.57
CA THR A 105 12.01 5.37 -1.75
C THR A 105 11.73 4.18 -2.65
N LYS A 106 12.34 4.15 -3.84
CA LYS A 106 12.21 3.04 -4.79
C LYS A 106 12.69 1.72 -4.19
N PHE A 107 12.09 0.62 -4.65
CA PHE A 107 12.67 -0.71 -4.47
C PHE A 107 14.04 -0.78 -5.18
N GLU A 108 15.02 -1.38 -4.52
CA GLU A 108 16.35 -1.67 -5.02
C GLU A 108 16.37 -3.01 -5.78
N PRO A 109 17.40 -3.26 -6.62
CA PRO A 109 17.60 -4.57 -7.21
C PRO A 109 17.66 -5.66 -6.13
N GLY A 110 16.71 -6.60 -6.17
CA GLY A 110 16.58 -7.69 -5.21
C GLY A 110 15.47 -7.52 -4.18
N ASP A 111 14.91 -6.32 -4.01
CA ASP A 111 13.71 -6.14 -3.20
C ASP A 111 12.51 -6.88 -3.81
N GLN A 112 11.67 -7.43 -2.94
CA GLN A 112 10.44 -8.11 -3.30
C GLN A 112 9.30 -7.61 -2.41
N PRO A 113 8.06 -7.55 -2.91
CA PRO A 113 6.91 -7.30 -2.05
C PRO A 113 6.76 -8.43 -1.03
N TRP A 114 6.16 -8.08 0.10
CA TRP A 114 5.71 -9.09 1.05
C TRP A 114 4.59 -9.94 0.41
N VAL A 115 4.76 -11.27 0.47
CA VAL A 115 3.81 -12.27 -0.01
C VAL A 115 3.43 -13.16 1.17
N CYS A 116 2.18 -13.10 1.61
CA CYS A 116 1.77 -13.62 2.92
C CYS A 116 1.77 -15.15 3.01
N ASP A 117 1.69 -15.86 1.89
CA ASP A 117 1.73 -17.32 1.77
C ASP A 117 3.08 -17.84 1.25
N ASP A 118 4.13 -17.01 1.32
CA ASP A 118 5.51 -17.40 1.02
C ASP A 118 6.28 -17.91 2.25
N THR A 119 7.48 -18.46 2.02
CA THR A 119 8.38 -18.91 3.07
C THR A 119 9.60 -17.99 3.16
N TYR A 120 9.81 -17.40 4.33
CA TYR A 120 10.95 -16.54 4.65
C TYR A 120 11.75 -17.17 5.80
N THR A 121 12.89 -17.78 5.47
CA THR A 121 13.75 -18.52 6.42
C THR A 121 14.77 -17.65 7.14
N LYS A 122 14.92 -16.39 6.74
CA LYS A 122 15.78 -15.44 7.46
C LYS A 122 15.06 -14.97 8.73
N PRO A 123 15.70 -15.05 9.91
CA PRO A 123 15.10 -14.57 11.15
C PRO A 123 14.73 -13.09 11.09
N ASP A 124 13.56 -12.75 11.60
CA ASP A 124 13.09 -11.38 11.75
C ASP A 124 13.74 -10.67 12.96
N ILE A 125 13.24 -9.48 13.32
CA ILE A 125 13.74 -8.69 14.46
C ILE A 125 13.49 -9.37 15.83
N HIS A 126 12.69 -10.41 15.88
CA HIS A 126 12.42 -11.23 17.07
C HIS A 126 13.10 -12.61 16.98
N GLY A 127 13.86 -12.88 15.92
CA GLY A 127 14.52 -14.16 15.70
C GLY A 127 13.62 -15.25 15.10
N ALA A 128 12.43 -14.90 14.59
CA ALA A 128 11.45 -15.85 14.05
C ALA A 128 11.45 -15.91 12.51
N THR A 129 11.05 -17.05 11.94
CA THR A 129 10.84 -17.30 10.50
C THR A 129 9.36 -17.14 10.11
N TRP A 130 9.06 -17.06 8.81
CA TRP A 130 7.69 -17.10 8.28
C TRP A 130 7.49 -18.28 7.32
N PRO A 131 6.46 -19.13 7.50
CA PRO A 131 5.68 -19.26 8.73
C PRO A 131 6.61 -19.58 9.92
N PRO A 132 6.18 -19.30 11.17
CA PRO A 132 6.96 -19.69 12.34
C PRO A 132 7.11 -21.22 12.37
N ASP A 133 8.30 -21.70 12.74
CA ASP A 133 8.58 -23.11 13.00
C ASP A 133 7.67 -23.70 14.09
#